data_AF-A0A443QI25-F1
#
_entry.id   AF-A0A443QI25-F1
#
_cell.length_a   1.000
_cell.length_b   1.000
_cell.length_c   1.000
_cell.angle_alpha   90.00
_cell.angle_beta   90.00
_cell.angle_gamma   90.00
#
_symmetry.space_group_name_H-M   'P 1'
#
loop_
_entity.id
_entity.type
_entity.pdbx_description
1 polymer ?
#
loop_
_entity_poly.entity_id
_entity_poly.type
_entity_poly.pdbx_seq_one_letter_code
_entity_poly.pdbx_strand_id
1 'polypeptide(L)'
;MFCRPFRIYELVPLATYICIFQKGDIVDIKGMGTVQKGMPHKCYHGKTGRVYNVTQHAVGIVVNKQVKGKILAKRINVRIEHIKHSKSQDSFLKRVKENDQKKKEAKEKGTWVQLKCHPEKHIL
;
A
#
# COMPACT_ATOMS: atom_id res chain seq x y z
N MET A 1 12.24 0.49 -17.00
CA MET A 1 11.17 0.33 -15.98
C MET A 1 11.47 -0.77 -14.97
N PHE A 2 11.85 -1.98 -15.43
CA PHE A 2 12.19 -3.13 -14.57
C PHE A 2 13.69 -3.24 -14.23
N CYS A 3 14.53 -2.42 -14.87
CA CYS A 3 15.94 -2.30 -14.51
C CYS A 3 16.08 -1.92 -13.04
N ARG A 4 17.09 -2.48 -12.38
CA ARG A 4 17.45 -2.13 -11.02
C ARG A 4 17.93 -0.67 -10.93
N PRO A 5 17.78 -0.05 -9.75
CA PRO A 5 18.37 1.26 -9.50
C PRO A 5 19.91 1.18 -9.52
N PHE A 6 20.54 2.32 -9.80
CA PHE A 6 22.00 2.43 -9.85
C PHE A 6 22.66 1.91 -8.56
N ARG A 7 23.77 1.19 -8.72
CA ARG A 7 24.55 0.56 -7.62
C ARG A 7 23.84 -0.53 -6.82
N ILE A 8 22.70 -1.05 -7.28
CA ILE A 8 21.96 -2.13 -6.59
C ILE A 8 21.63 -3.23 -7.60
N TYR A 9 22.54 -4.17 -7.84
CA TYR A 9 22.41 -5.10 -8.98
C TYR A 9 21.75 -6.44 -8.62
N GLU A 10 22.24 -7.11 -7.58
CA GLU A 10 22.06 -8.55 -7.45
C GLU A 10 21.08 -8.92 -6.34
N LEU A 11 21.45 -8.69 -5.09
CA LEU A 11 20.71 -9.25 -3.96
C LEU A 11 19.36 -8.56 -3.76
N VAL A 12 18.33 -9.35 -3.46
CA VAL A 12 17.08 -8.85 -2.87
C VAL A 12 17.30 -8.77 -1.36
N PRO A 13 17.05 -7.62 -0.70
CA PRO A 13 17.27 -7.50 0.73
C PRO A 13 16.33 -8.45 1.49
N LEU A 14 16.87 -9.11 2.52
CA LEU A 14 16.16 -10.13 3.30
C LEU A 14 14.88 -9.60 3.95
N ALA A 15 14.84 -8.30 4.26
CA ALA A 15 13.67 -7.59 4.77
C ALA A 15 12.42 -7.83 3.89
N THR A 16 12.58 -7.99 2.57
CA THR A 16 11.48 -8.23 1.64
C THR A 16 10.76 -9.55 1.92
N TYR A 17 11.49 -10.59 2.31
CA TYR A 17 10.93 -11.91 2.60
C TYR A 17 10.32 -12.02 4.00
N ILE A 18 10.82 -11.22 4.95
CA ILE A 18 10.33 -11.19 6.32
C ILE A 18 9.03 -10.36 6.43
N CYS A 19 8.74 -9.51 5.43
CA CYS A 19 7.50 -8.75 5.39
C CYS A 19 6.27 -9.69 5.39
N ILE A 20 5.43 -9.53 6.42
CA ILE A 20 4.18 -10.28 6.59
C ILE A 20 3.07 -9.54 5.85
N PHE A 21 2.33 -10.25 4.99
CA PHE A 21 1.16 -9.73 4.30
C PHE A 21 -0.10 -10.44 4.76
N GLN A 22 -1.17 -9.68 4.97
CA GLN A 22 -2.48 -10.18 5.37
C GLN A 22 -3.54 -9.83 4.34
N LYS A 23 -4.68 -10.51 4.40
CA LYS A 23 -5.84 -10.19 3.56
C LYS A 23 -6.39 -8.82 3.96
N GLY A 24 -6.63 -7.96 2.98
CA GLY A 24 -7.13 -6.60 3.19
C GLY A 24 -6.05 -5.51 3.20
N ASP A 25 -4.77 -5.88 3.30
CA ASP A 25 -3.67 -4.92 3.27
C ASP A 25 -3.60 -4.18 1.93
N ILE A 26 -3.21 -2.90 2.00
CA ILE A 26 -2.97 -2.05 0.82
C ILE A 26 -1.50 -2.16 0.44
N VAL A 27 -1.28 -2.62 -0.79
CA VAL A 27 0.06 -2.91 -1.29
C VAL A 27 0.34 -2.23 -2.61
N ASP A 28 1.58 -1.80 -2.77
CA ASP A 28 2.12 -1.19 -3.98
C ASP A 28 2.87 -2.22 -4.80
N ILE A 29 2.57 -2.29 -6.10
CA ILE A 29 3.19 -3.24 -7.04
C ILE A 29 4.38 -2.57 -7.71
N LYS A 30 5.57 -3.12 -7.51
CA LYS A 30 6.83 -2.67 -8.13
C LYS A 30 7.63 -3.87 -8.62
N GLY A 31 7.55 -4.16 -9.92
CA GLY A 31 8.33 -5.21 -10.55
C GLY A 31 9.84 -4.94 -10.48
N MET A 32 10.61 -6.00 -10.24
CA MET A 32 12.06 -5.98 -10.10
C MET A 32 12.66 -6.97 -11.10
N GLY A 33 13.61 -6.53 -11.92
CA GLY A 33 14.16 -7.37 -13.01
C GLY A 33 14.97 -8.59 -12.58
N THR A 34 15.49 -8.62 -11.35
CA THR A 34 16.29 -9.76 -10.84
C THR A 34 15.46 -11.03 -10.66
N VAL A 35 14.20 -10.90 -10.25
CA VAL A 35 13.30 -12.04 -10.08
C VAL A 35 12.30 -12.04 -11.24
N GLN A 36 12.37 -13.07 -12.07
CA GLN A 36 11.51 -13.18 -13.24
C GLN A 36 10.17 -13.88 -12.93
N LYS A 37 10.14 -14.72 -11.88
CA LYS A 37 8.95 -15.49 -11.50
C LYS A 37 7.90 -14.61 -10.83
N GLY A 38 6.64 -14.78 -11.22
CA GLY A 38 5.51 -13.99 -10.68
C GLY A 38 5.65 -12.48 -10.90
N MET A 39 6.38 -12.09 -11.95
CA MET A 39 6.57 -10.70 -12.33
C MET A 39 5.24 -10.09 -12.79
N PRO A 40 4.90 -8.88 -12.31
CA PRO A 40 3.69 -8.20 -12.76
C PRO A 40 3.86 -7.68 -14.19
N HIS A 41 2.80 -7.73 -14.99
CA HIS A 41 2.80 -7.07 -16.30
C HIS A 41 2.99 -5.55 -16.16
N LYS A 42 3.67 -4.91 -17.11
CA LYS A 42 4.03 -3.48 -17.10
C LYS A 42 2.90 -2.52 -16.75
N CYS A 43 1.66 -2.84 -17.14
CA CYS A 43 0.50 -2.01 -16.85
C CYS A 43 0.11 -1.92 -15.36
N TYR A 44 0.58 -2.85 -14.53
CA TYR A 44 0.30 -2.89 -13.09
C TYR A 44 1.45 -2.34 -12.24
N HIS A 45 2.60 -2.06 -12.85
CA HIS A 45 3.73 -1.52 -12.12
C HIS A 45 3.46 -0.06 -11.72
N GLY A 46 3.68 0.25 -10.45
CA GLY A 46 3.30 1.52 -9.83
C GLY A 46 1.81 1.62 -9.51
N LYS A 47 1.04 0.54 -9.62
CA LYS A 47 -0.35 0.52 -9.16
C LYS A 47 -0.41 0.02 -7.72
N THR A 48 -1.34 0.59 -6.98
CA THR A 48 -1.71 0.15 -5.64
C THR A 48 -2.93 -0.76 -5.75
N GLY A 49 -2.99 -1.80 -4.94
CA GLY A 49 -4.12 -2.72 -4.88
C GLY A 49 -4.36 -3.21 -3.47
N ARG A 50 -5.40 -4.04 -3.32
CA ARG A 50 -5.73 -4.71 -2.05
C ARG A 50 -5.48 -6.19 -2.14
N VAL A 51 -4.92 -6.76 -1.07
CA VAL A 51 -4.67 -8.20 -0.98
C VAL A 51 -5.98 -8.95 -0.79
N TYR A 52 -6.25 -9.95 -1.64
CA TYR A 52 -7.41 -10.86 -1.50
C TYR A 52 -7.01 -12.26 -1.06
N ASN A 53 -5.82 -12.72 -1.44
CA ASN A 53 -5.31 -14.05 -1.12
C ASN A 53 -3.82 -14.00 -0.79
N VAL A 54 -3.36 -14.88 0.09
CA VAL A 54 -1.96 -15.03 0.47
C VAL A 54 -1.57 -16.49 0.26
N THR A 55 -0.46 -16.72 -0.41
CA THR A 55 0.11 -18.06 -0.68
C THR A 55 1.56 -18.10 -0.21
N GLN A 56 2.19 -19.27 -0.25
CA GLN A 56 3.55 -19.48 0.29
C GLN A 56 4.60 -18.48 -0.24
N HIS A 57 4.55 -18.15 -1.54
CA HIS A 57 5.57 -17.28 -2.19
C HIS A 57 4.98 -16.04 -2.87
N ALA A 58 3.65 -15.94 -2.93
CA ALA A 58 2.97 -14.92 -3.71
C ALA A 58 1.73 -14.40 -3.00
N VAL A 59 1.32 -13.21 -3.39
CA VAL A 59 0.15 -12.52 -2.89
C VAL A 59 -0.78 -12.25 -4.07
N GLY A 60 -2.04 -12.58 -3.87
CA GLY A 60 -3.13 -12.24 -4.78
C GLY A 60 -3.61 -10.82 -4.50
N ILE A 61 -3.51 -9.94 -5.49
CA ILE A 61 -3.86 -8.52 -5.39
C ILE A 61 -5.01 -8.21 -6.36
N VAL A 62 -5.98 -7.42 -5.89
CA VAL A 62 -7.02 -6.81 -6.72
C VAL A 62 -6.58 -5.41 -7.09
N VAL A 63 -6.47 -5.14 -8.39
CA VAL A 63 -6.13 -3.83 -8.94
C VAL A 63 -7.25 -3.36 -9.85
N ASN A 64 -7.65 -2.10 -9.69
CA ASN A 64 -8.62 -1.48 -10.58
C ASN A 64 -7.94 -0.99 -11.86
N LYS A 65 -8.33 -1.56 -13.01
CA LYS A 65 -7.81 -1.18 -14.32
C LYS A 65 -8.92 -0.61 -15.18
N GLN A 66 -8.71 0.59 -15.72
CA GLN A 66 -9.62 1.18 -16.68
C GLN A 66 -9.40 0.55 -18.06
N VAL A 67 -10.49 0.11 -18.69
CA VAL A 67 -10.52 -0.48 -20.04
C VAL A 67 -11.73 0.09 -20.79
N LYS A 68 -11.48 0.82 -21.88
CA LYS A 68 -12.52 1.40 -22.76
C LYS A 68 -13.65 2.10 -21.99
N GLY A 69 -13.27 2.96 -21.03
CA GLY A 69 -14.23 3.75 -20.23
C GLY A 69 -14.81 3.05 -18.99
N LYS A 70 -14.63 1.73 -18.82
CA LYS A 70 -15.11 0.99 -17.65
C LYS A 70 -13.94 0.66 -16.70
N ILE A 71 -14.20 0.66 -15.39
CA ILE A 71 -13.23 0.23 -14.38
C ILE A 71 -13.48 -1.24 -14.09
N LEU A 72 -12.50 -2.08 -14.38
CA LEU A 72 -12.55 -3.52 -14.13
C LEU A 72 -11.61 -3.89 -12.99
N ALA A 73 -12.12 -4.66 -12.03
CA ALA A 73 -11.30 -5.29 -11.01
C ALA A 73 -10.50 -6.44 -11.63
N LYS A 74 -9.18 -6.31 -11.65
CA LYS A 74 -8.26 -7.35 -12.13
C LYS A 74 -7.58 -8.02 -10.94
N ARG A 75 -7.72 -9.34 -10.85
CA ARG A 75 -7.03 -10.18 -9.87
C ARG A 75 -5.71 -10.64 -10.47
N ILE A 76 -4.61 -10.42 -9.74
CA ILE A 76 -3.25 -10.71 -10.19
C ILE A 76 -2.54 -11.44 -9.07
N ASN A 77 -1.75 -12.46 -9.40
CA ASN A 77 -0.89 -13.13 -8.43
C ASN A 77 0.54 -12.65 -8.68
N VAL A 78 1.13 -12.03 -7.68
CA VAL A 78 2.46 -11.40 -7.77
C VAL A 78 3.31 -11.95 -6.63
N ARG A 79 4.60 -12.22 -6.87
CA ARG A 79 5.48 -12.66 -5.79
C ARG A 79 5.87 -11.51 -4.85
N ILE A 80 6.27 -11.88 -3.64
CA ILE A 80 6.60 -10.97 -2.53
C ILE A 80 7.69 -9.95 -2.91
N GLU A 81 8.67 -10.33 -3.75
CA GLU A 81 9.77 -9.45 -4.14
C GLU A 81 9.32 -8.23 -4.96
N HIS A 82 8.13 -8.31 -5.56
CA HIS A 82 7.57 -7.25 -6.38
C HIS A 82 6.49 -6.42 -5.68
N ILE A 83 6.32 -6.62 -4.38
CA ILE A 83 5.25 -6.01 -3.59
C ILE A 83 5.86 -5.26 -2.41
N LYS A 84 5.26 -4.13 -2.05
CA LYS A 84 5.59 -3.38 -0.84
C LYS A 84 4.33 -2.93 -0.13
N HIS A 85 4.38 -2.79 1.19
CA HIS A 85 3.29 -2.15 1.94
C HIS A 85 3.20 -0.67 1.59
N SER A 86 1.97 -0.16 1.46
CA SER A 86 1.76 1.25 1.15
C SER A 86 1.82 2.12 2.42
N LYS A 87 2.74 3.09 2.43
CA LYS A 87 2.88 4.05 3.55
C LYS A 87 1.64 4.93 3.76
N SER A 88 0.77 5.03 2.74
CA SER A 88 -0.48 5.79 2.81
C SER A 88 -1.45 5.23 3.85
N GLN A 89 -1.45 3.90 4.05
CA GLN A 89 -2.28 3.25 5.05
C GLN A 89 -1.73 3.49 6.46
N ASP A 90 -0.40 3.45 6.63
CA ASP A 90 0.24 3.67 7.94
C ASP A 90 -0.05 5.06 8.50
N SER A 91 0.02 6.10 7.67
CA SER A 91 -0.28 7.47 8.10
C SER A 91 -1.75 7.64 8.49
N PHE A 92 -2.65 6.98 7.75
CA PHE A 92 -4.07 6.97 8.08
C PHE A 92 -4.34 6.28 9.43
N LEU A 93 -3.77 5.09 9.66
CA LEU A 93 -3.96 4.34 10.89
C LEU A 93 -3.41 5.09 12.12
N LYS A 94 -2.24 5.74 11.99
CA LYS A 94 -1.69 6.60 13.03
C LYS A 94 -2.66 7.74 13.40
N ARG A 95 -3.20 8.43 12.40
CA ARG A 95 -4.18 9.50 12.61
C ARG A 95 -5.46 9.02 13.28
N VAL A 96 -5.97 7.84 12.91
CA VAL A 96 -7.16 7.25 13.56
C VAL A 96 -6.89 7.05 15.05
N LYS A 97 -5.74 6.45 15.40
CA LYS A 97 -5.36 6.22 16.80
C LYS A 97 -5.22 7.52 17.59
N GLU A 98 -4.59 8.54 17.01
CA GLU A 98 -4.45 9.86 17.64
C GLU A 98 -5.80 10.54 17.85
N ASN A 99 -6.71 10.43 16.88
CA ASN A 99 -8.04 11.01 16.98
C ASN A 99 -8.90 10.31 18.05
N ASP A 100 -8.82 8.98 18.14
CA ASP A 100 -9.53 8.21 19.16
C ASP A 100 -9.05 8.56 20.56
N GLN A 101 -7.73 8.77 20.73
CA GLN A 101 -7.16 9.23 22.00
C GLN A 101 -7.68 10.62 22.39
N LYS A 102 -7.66 11.59 21.46
CA LYS A 102 -8.20 12.94 21.68
C LYS A 102 -9.69 12.90 22.02
N LYS A 103 -10.46 12.03 21.38
CA LYS A 103 -11.89 11.86 21.64
C LYS A 103 -12.14 11.33 23.05
N LYS A 104 -11.31 10.38 23.51
CA LYS A 104 -11.39 9.83 24.86
C LYS A 104 -11.09 10.90 25.92
N GLU A 105 -9.99 11.64 25.74
CA GLU A 105 -9.60 12.74 26.64
C GLU A 105 -10.65 13.86 26.69
N ALA A 106 -11.24 14.21 25.54
CA ALA A 106 -12.31 15.20 25.46
C ALA A 106 -13.56 14.76 26.23
N LYS A 107 -13.92 13.46 26.12
CA LYS A 107 -15.04 12.88 26.86
C LYS A 107 -14.80 12.88 28.37
N GLU A 108 -13.59 12.59 28.82
CA GLU A 108 -13.21 12.64 30.25
C GLU A 108 -13.24 14.06 30.81
N LYS A 109 -12.83 15.05 30.01
CA LYS A 109 -12.83 16.48 30.38
C LYS A 109 -14.19 17.17 30.18
N GLY A 110 -15.15 16.52 29.53
CA GLY A 110 -16.44 17.11 29.15
C GLY A 110 -16.33 18.21 28.08
N THR A 111 -15.21 18.29 27.35
CA THR A 111 -14.98 19.29 26.31
C THR A 111 -15.28 18.73 24.92
N TRP A 112 -15.63 19.61 23.99
CA TRP A 112 -15.83 19.23 22.58
C TRP A 112 -14.53 19.43 21.78
N VAL A 113 -14.18 18.47 20.94
CA VAL A 113 -12.96 18.50 20.10
C VAL A 113 -13.29 18.36 18.62
N GLN A 114 -12.70 19.22 17.80
CA GLN A 114 -12.78 19.18 16.34
C GLN A 114 -11.70 18.26 15.75
N LEU A 115 -12.10 17.15 15.14
CA LEU A 115 -11.18 16.12 14.60
C LEU A 115 -10.99 16.18 13.08
N LYS A 116 -11.77 17.03 12.39
CA LYS A 116 -11.69 17.19 10.92
C LYS A 116 -10.42 17.95 10.53
N CYS A 117 -9.76 17.50 9.46
CA CYS A 117 -8.67 18.26 8.82
C CYS A 117 -9.27 19.47 8.10
N HIS A 118 -8.64 20.64 8.24
CA HIS A 118 -9.00 21.86 7.52
C HIS A 118 -7.85 22.24 6.58
N PRO A 119 -8.15 22.84 5.41
CA PRO A 119 -7.12 23.44 4.58
C PRO A 119 -6.45 24.62 5.29
N GLU A 120 -5.30 25.06 4.79
CA GLU A 120 -4.67 26.29 5.27
C GLU A 120 -5.62 27.48 5.14
N LYS A 121 -5.72 28.27 6.20
CA LYS A 121 -6.55 29.49 6.19
C LYS A 121 -5.81 30.54 5.38
N HIS A 122 -6.49 31.16 4.42
CA HIS A 122 -5.95 32.30 3.71
C HIS A 122 -5.75 33.45 4.71
N ILE A 123 -4.52 33.90 4.86
CA ILE A 123 -4.20 35.10 5.65
C ILE A 123 -4.43 36.27 4.70
N LEU A 124 -5.30 37.22 5.08
CA LEU A 124 -5.52 38.47 4.37
C LEU A 124 -4.40 39.47 4.68
#